data_AF-A0A1H5YXR5-F1
#
_entry.id   AF-A0A1H5YXR5-F1
#
_cell.length_a   1.000
_cell.length_b   1.000
_cell.length_c   1.000
_cell.angle_alpha   90.00
_cell.angle_beta   90.00
_cell.angle_gamma   90.00
#
_symmetry.space_group_name_H-M   'P 1'
#
loop_
_entity.id
_entity.type
_entity.pdbx_description
1 polymer ?
#
loop_
_entity_poly.entity_id
_entity_poly.type
_entity_poly.pdbx_seq_one_letter_code
_entity_poly.pdbx_strand_id
1 'polypeptide(L)'
;MKFIVPFLSLGLLAQAALAEESTVFIAGVQPDRRPEGAPVVTEMKKDGAWYRQALTGVIPPYPASLRFLEDQGAWYTPFTRPGMTGPYDIRGWHQAD
;
A
#
# COMPACT_ATOMS: atom_id res chain seq x y z
N MET A 1 13.74 44.23 -48.49
CA MET A 1 14.48 43.05 -48.96
C MET A 1 13.85 41.82 -48.33
N LYS A 2 13.46 40.85 -49.17
CA LYS A 2 12.89 39.55 -48.80
C LYS A 2 14.01 38.68 -48.21
N PHE A 3 13.78 38.04 -47.06
CA PHE A 3 14.40 36.76 -46.77
C PHE A 3 13.36 35.82 -46.14
N ILE A 4 12.89 34.94 -47.01
CA ILE A 4 12.17 33.70 -46.69
C ILE A 4 13.24 32.69 -46.30
N VAL A 5 13.10 32.06 -45.13
CA VAL A 5 13.70 30.75 -44.84
C VAL A 5 12.61 29.90 -44.19
N PRO A 6 12.09 28.86 -44.87
CA PRO A 6 11.10 27.97 -44.29
C PRO A 6 11.86 26.90 -43.50
N PHE A 7 11.83 26.97 -42.16
CA PHE A 7 12.24 25.82 -41.36
C PHE A 7 11.09 24.82 -41.34
N LEU A 8 11.18 23.92 -42.31
CA LEU A 8 10.40 22.72 -42.45
C LEU A 8 10.63 21.83 -41.21
N SER A 9 9.52 21.41 -40.60
CA SER A 9 9.32 20.09 -40.01
C SER A 9 10.31 19.60 -38.92
N LEU A 10 9.95 19.84 -37.66
CA LEU A 10 10.18 18.87 -36.58
C LEU A 10 9.20 19.12 -35.43
N GLY A 11 8.05 18.45 -35.45
CA GLY A 11 7.02 18.65 -34.43
C GLY A 11 5.91 17.62 -34.50
N LEU A 12 6.27 16.35 -34.67
CA LEU A 12 5.30 15.25 -34.64
C LEU A 12 5.88 14.10 -33.82
N LEU A 13 5.85 14.23 -32.50
CA LEU A 13 6.01 13.12 -31.54
C LEU A 13 5.67 13.63 -30.13
N ALA A 14 4.40 13.90 -29.91
CA ALA A 14 3.82 14.00 -28.58
C ALA A 14 2.40 13.46 -28.62
N GLN A 15 2.25 12.19 -29.03
CA GLN A 15 1.08 11.43 -28.65
C GLN A 15 1.22 11.15 -27.16
N ALA A 16 0.82 12.11 -26.34
CA ALA A 16 0.62 11.87 -24.92
C ALA A 16 -0.37 10.73 -24.82
N ALA A 17 0.07 9.59 -24.28
CA ALA A 17 -0.81 8.52 -23.88
C ALA A 17 -1.76 9.11 -22.84
N LEU A 18 -2.97 9.48 -23.28
CA LEU A 18 -4.09 9.66 -22.38
C LEU A 18 -4.38 8.28 -21.83
N ALA A 19 -3.78 7.96 -20.67
CA ALA A 19 -4.29 6.89 -19.84
C ALA A 19 -5.71 7.31 -19.47
N GLU A 20 -6.70 6.66 -20.08
CA GLU A 20 -8.06 6.70 -19.54
C GLU A 20 -7.98 6.17 -18.12
N GLU A 21 -8.05 7.07 -17.15
CA GLU A 21 -8.33 6.72 -15.77
C GLU A 21 -9.81 6.30 -15.73
N SER A 22 -10.08 5.07 -16.18
CA SER A 22 -11.39 4.46 -16.00
C SER A 22 -11.67 4.50 -14.51
N THR A 23 -12.67 5.27 -14.08
CA THR A 23 -13.10 5.33 -12.70
C THR A 23 -13.67 3.96 -12.33
N VAL A 24 -12.80 3.05 -11.88
CA VAL A 24 -13.21 1.70 -11.48
C VAL A 24 -13.98 1.84 -10.18
N PHE A 25 -15.29 1.65 -10.23
CA PHE A 25 -16.11 1.50 -9.03
C PHE A 25 -15.70 0.20 -8.34
N ILE A 26 -14.77 0.27 -7.38
CA ILE A 26 -14.25 -0.89 -6.63
C ILE A 26 -15.39 -1.63 -5.92
N ALA A 27 -16.46 -0.92 -5.54
CA ALA A 27 -17.62 -1.48 -4.86
C ALA A 27 -18.75 -1.98 -5.80
N GLY A 28 -18.71 -1.66 -7.10
CA GLY A 28 -19.81 -1.92 -8.04
C GLY A 28 -21.13 -1.23 -7.71
N VAL A 29 -22.18 -1.58 -8.45
CA VAL A 29 -23.54 -1.01 -8.30
C VAL A 29 -24.56 -2.02 -7.75
N GLN A 30 -24.17 -3.28 -7.57
CA GLN A 30 -25.02 -4.36 -7.07
C GLN A 30 -24.51 -4.79 -5.69
N PRO A 31 -25.19 -4.44 -4.59
CA PRO A 31 -24.69 -4.67 -3.23
C PRO A 31 -24.71 -6.14 -2.79
N ASP A 32 -25.49 -6.98 -3.47
CA ASP A 32 -25.64 -8.41 -3.19
C ASP A 32 -24.47 -9.25 -3.72
N ARG A 33 -23.58 -8.68 -4.54
CA ARG A 33 -22.49 -9.44 -5.14
C ARG A 33 -21.23 -8.61 -5.26
N ARG A 34 -20.10 -9.32 -5.28
CA ARG A 34 -18.82 -8.72 -5.63
C ARG A 34 -18.77 -8.45 -7.14
N PRO A 35 -18.25 -7.29 -7.60
CA PRO A 35 -18.09 -7.03 -9.02
C PRO A 35 -17.15 -8.05 -9.69
N GLU A 36 -17.47 -8.40 -10.93
CA GLU A 36 -16.59 -9.20 -11.76
C GLU A 36 -15.25 -8.47 -11.97
N GLY A 37 -14.13 -9.18 -11.85
CA GLY A 37 -12.80 -8.59 -11.98
C GLY A 37 -12.33 -7.77 -10.77
N ALA A 38 -13.11 -7.68 -9.68
CA ALA A 38 -12.67 -6.99 -8.47
C ALA A 38 -11.37 -7.62 -7.92
N PRO A 39 -10.31 -6.82 -7.66
CA PRO A 39 -9.02 -7.36 -7.20
C PRO A 39 -9.17 -8.19 -5.92
N VAL A 40 -8.54 -9.37 -5.89
CA VAL A 40 -8.55 -10.29 -4.74
C VAL A 40 -7.14 -10.40 -4.17
N VAL A 41 -7.00 -10.21 -2.86
CA VAL A 41 -5.76 -10.53 -2.15
C VAL A 41 -5.74 -12.03 -1.91
N THR A 42 -4.84 -12.76 -2.59
CA THR A 42 -4.69 -14.21 -2.44
C THR A 42 -3.64 -14.59 -1.40
N GLU A 43 -2.69 -13.69 -1.14
CA GLU A 43 -1.60 -13.89 -0.18
C GLU A 43 -1.21 -12.56 0.46
N MET A 44 -0.81 -12.60 1.74
CA MET A 44 -0.16 -11.47 2.41
C MET A 44 1.30 -11.83 2.65
N LYS A 45 2.19 -11.16 1.93
CA LYS A 45 3.64 -11.35 2.07
C LYS A 45 4.11 -10.78 3.42
N LYS A 46 4.62 -11.66 4.28
CA LYS A 46 5.25 -11.30 5.57
C LYS A 46 6.75 -11.45 5.45
N ASP A 47 7.39 -10.42 4.91
CA ASP A 47 8.84 -10.41 4.81
C ASP A 47 9.50 -9.99 6.12
N GLY A 48 10.84 -9.96 6.15
CA GLY A 48 11.58 -9.56 7.34
C GLY A 48 11.29 -8.14 7.80
N ALA A 49 10.88 -7.22 6.92
CA ALA A 49 10.48 -5.87 7.32
C ALA A 49 9.14 -5.90 8.06
N TRP A 50 8.19 -6.68 7.54
CA TRP A 50 6.92 -6.91 8.21
C TRP A 50 7.11 -7.47 9.62
N TYR A 51 7.94 -8.51 9.80
CA TYR A 51 8.18 -9.08 11.14
C TYR A 51 8.89 -8.12 12.08
N ARG A 52 9.88 -7.36 11.59
CA ARG A 52 10.56 -6.34 12.42
C ARG A 52 9.57 -5.31 12.97
N GLN A 53 8.63 -4.88 12.13
CA GLN A 53 7.57 -3.96 12.57
C GLN A 53 6.56 -4.66 13.49
N ALA A 54 6.08 -5.86 13.14
CA ALA A 54 5.09 -6.58 13.93
C ALA A 54 5.60 -6.92 15.35
N LEU A 55 6.91 -7.11 15.51
CA LEU A 55 7.58 -7.47 16.75
C LEU A 55 8.21 -6.25 17.48
N THR A 56 7.87 -5.02 17.09
CA THR A 56 8.30 -3.81 17.81
C THR A 56 8.03 -3.93 19.31
N GLY A 57 9.08 -3.71 20.12
CA GLY A 57 9.01 -3.79 21.57
C GLY A 57 8.97 -5.20 22.16
N VAL A 58 9.00 -6.26 21.33
CA VAL A 58 9.06 -7.65 21.80
C VAL A 58 10.51 -8.12 21.86
N ILE A 59 10.94 -8.59 23.03
CA ILE A 59 12.31 -9.05 23.25
C ILE A 59 12.36 -10.59 23.15
N PRO A 60 13.31 -11.17 22.40
CA PRO A 60 13.50 -12.62 22.36
C PRO A 60 13.78 -13.24 23.75
N PRO A 61 13.42 -14.52 23.97
CA PRO A 61 12.80 -15.43 23.02
C PRO A 61 11.33 -15.10 22.76
N TYR A 62 10.89 -15.21 21.50
CA TYR A 62 9.51 -14.93 21.15
C TYR A 62 8.57 -16.02 21.70
N PRO A 63 7.53 -15.66 22.47
CA PRO A 63 6.64 -16.64 23.05
C PRO A 63 5.76 -17.29 21.97
N ALA A 64 5.41 -18.56 22.16
CA ALA A 64 4.59 -19.34 21.22
C ALA A 64 3.20 -18.71 20.98
N SER A 65 2.71 -17.90 21.91
CA SER A 65 1.47 -17.15 21.77
C SER A 65 1.49 -16.16 20.60
N LEU A 66 2.65 -15.73 20.09
CA LEU A 66 2.74 -14.82 18.94
C LEU A 66 2.53 -15.49 17.58
N ARG A 67 2.31 -16.82 17.56
CA ARG A 67 2.06 -17.55 16.31
C ARG A 67 0.81 -17.05 15.56
N PHE A 68 -0.11 -16.33 16.22
CA PHE A 68 -1.25 -15.69 15.52
C PHE A 68 -0.81 -14.71 14.42
N LEU A 69 0.43 -14.19 14.46
CA LEU A 69 0.98 -13.38 13.38
C LEU A 69 1.01 -14.14 12.05
N GLU A 70 1.06 -15.47 12.09
CA GLU A 70 1.00 -16.35 10.91
C GLU A 70 -0.42 -16.45 10.31
N ASP A 71 -1.45 -16.27 11.12
CA ASP A 71 -2.84 -16.48 10.68
C ASP A 71 -3.57 -15.17 10.35
N GLN A 72 -3.04 -14.02 10.77
CA GLN A 72 -3.69 -12.71 10.64
C GLN A 72 -3.97 -12.25 9.20
N GLY A 73 -3.22 -12.69 8.21
CA GLY A 73 -3.35 -12.20 6.83
C GLY A 73 -3.26 -10.67 6.74
N ALA A 74 -4.17 -10.06 5.96
CA ALA A 74 -4.22 -8.61 5.71
C ALA A 74 -5.05 -7.80 6.72
N TRP A 75 -5.54 -8.43 7.78
CA TRP A 75 -6.48 -7.81 8.71
C TRP A 75 -5.81 -6.76 9.60
N TYR A 76 -6.54 -5.68 9.90
CA TYR A 76 -6.09 -4.71 10.89
C TYR A 76 -6.06 -5.35 12.27
N THR A 77 -4.97 -5.08 13.01
CA THR A 77 -4.83 -5.43 14.41
C THR A 77 -4.19 -4.27 15.17
N PRO A 78 -4.60 -4.03 16.43
CA PRO A 78 -3.88 -3.11 17.30
C PRO A 78 -2.48 -3.64 17.67
N PHE A 79 -2.20 -4.94 17.44
CA PHE A 79 -0.90 -5.52 17.77
C PHE A 79 0.22 -5.10 16.81
N THR A 80 -0.01 -4.98 15.51
CA THR A 80 1.07 -4.64 14.54
C THR A 80 1.09 -3.16 14.16
N ARG A 81 0.34 -2.34 14.90
CA ARG A 81 0.18 -0.90 14.64
C ARG A 81 0.54 -0.09 15.89
N PRO A 82 1.07 1.14 15.74
CA PRO A 82 1.22 2.08 16.84
C PRO A 82 -0.13 2.34 17.51
N GLY A 83 -0.12 2.37 18.84
CA GLY A 83 -1.28 2.72 19.67
C GLY A 83 -1.17 4.14 20.23
N MET A 84 -1.69 4.31 21.45
CA MET A 84 -1.55 5.56 22.21
C MET A 84 -0.08 5.86 22.56
N THR A 85 0.24 7.15 22.75
CA THR A 85 1.58 7.64 23.11
C THR A 85 1.78 7.70 24.63
N GLY A 86 2.99 8.09 25.05
CA GLY A 86 3.31 8.39 26.45
C GLY A 86 3.24 7.14 27.35
N PRO A 87 2.57 7.19 28.52
CA PRO A 87 2.56 6.07 29.47
C PRO A 87 1.88 4.80 28.93
N TYR A 88 1.15 4.90 27.81
CA TYR A 88 0.48 3.77 27.17
C TYR A 88 1.29 3.17 26.00
N ASP A 89 2.42 3.78 25.62
CA ASP A 89 3.32 3.23 24.62
C ASP A 89 4.25 2.15 25.22
N ILE A 90 3.63 1.10 25.75
CA ILE A 90 4.33 0.01 26.45
C ILE A 90 5.26 -0.81 25.54
N ARG A 91 5.20 -0.59 24.22
CA ARG A 91 6.05 -1.25 23.22
C ARG A 91 7.00 -0.30 22.50
N GLY A 92 7.03 0.97 22.88
CA GLY A 92 7.96 1.96 22.34
C GLY A 92 7.80 2.24 20.85
N TRP A 93 6.57 2.23 20.34
CA TRP A 93 6.27 2.55 18.93
C TRP A 93 6.60 3.99 18.55
N HIS A 94 6.62 4.91 19.51
CA HIS A 94 6.79 6.35 19.29
C HIS A 94 8.14 6.88 19.82
N GLN A 95 9.12 6.00 20.06
CA GLN A 95 10.42 6.38 20.63
C GLN A 95 11.36 7.10 19.64
N ALA A 96 10.98 7.20 18.37
CA ALA A 96 11.75 7.86 17.32
C ALA A 96 11.32 9.32 17.07
N ASP A 97 10.36 9.83 17.84
CA ASP A 97 9.85 11.21 17.75
C ASP A 97 10.58 12.18 18.70
#